data_AF-A0A369HLD5-F1
#
_entry.id   AF-A0A369HLD5-F1
#
_cell.length_a   1.000
_cell.length_b   1.000
_cell.length_c   1.000
_cell.angle_alpha   90.00
_cell.angle_beta   90.00
_cell.angle_gamma   90.00
#
_symmetry.space_group_name_H-M   'P 1'
#
loop_
_entity.id
_entity.type
_entity.pdbx_description
1 polymer ?
#
loop_
_entity_poly.entity_id
_entity_poly.type
_entity_poly.pdbx_seq_one_letter_code
_entity_poly.pdbx_strand_id
1 'polypeptide(L)'
;MSSTAVLTMTTTPLPRTTTTSTPMMPPSSTTTACCPACGIGLPPIDQTQAELLVARARIHELESQVRQLNHKASVAVERWAAYEAELSRLRATTPSSSTASSSSMTKLDPAATPSPTRTSFLQSAPSRLSSLLYPRKSTPSLRVETPSSLPPPPASAATTVSSSATEDLLEALTREQMLRREAEGRLSATSKEVEELSASLFEQANGMVADERRVRARLEERVDVLEKRDLEKRRRLERLEVAMRRIEKARDLLTDK
;
A
#
# COMPACT_ATOMS: atom_id res chain seq x y z
N MET A 1 25.45 -0.70 -14.26
CA MET A 1 26.06 -0.49 -12.92
C MET A 1 24.99 0.19 -12.08
N SER A 2 24.57 -0.43 -10.99
CA SER A 2 23.35 -0.04 -10.26
C SER A 2 23.70 0.50 -8.88
N SER A 3 23.30 1.74 -8.59
CA SER A 3 23.54 2.38 -7.29
C SER A 3 22.31 2.26 -6.38
N THR A 4 22.30 1.24 -5.53
CA THR A 4 21.26 1.06 -4.50
C THR A 4 21.50 2.02 -3.34
N ALA A 5 20.54 2.91 -3.06
CA ALA A 5 20.60 3.81 -1.91
C ALA A 5 19.81 3.22 -0.72
N VAL A 6 20.51 2.91 0.38
CA VAL A 6 19.90 2.42 1.63
C VAL A 6 19.78 3.58 2.61
N LEU A 7 18.56 3.83 3.12
CA LEU A 7 18.29 4.86 4.14
C LEU A 7 18.31 4.25 5.54
N THR A 8 19.35 4.54 6.31
CA THR A 8 19.46 4.17 7.73
C THR A 8 18.73 5.18 8.63
N MET A 9 17.89 4.68 9.53
CA MET A 9 17.22 5.48 10.56
C MET A 9 18.00 5.39 11.88
N THR A 10 18.75 6.45 12.22
CA THR A 10 19.51 6.52 13.48
C THR A 10 18.60 7.03 14.61
N THR A 11 18.27 6.16 15.57
CA THR A 11 17.54 6.54 16.79
C THR A 11 18.51 6.88 17.93
N THR A 12 18.44 8.11 18.43
CA THR A 12 19.27 8.57 19.56
C THR A 12 18.54 8.38 20.90
N PRO A 13 19.10 7.65 21.88
CA PRO A 13 18.48 7.48 23.20
C PRO A 13 18.83 8.62 24.17
N LEU A 14 17.90 8.95 25.08
CA LEU A 14 18.17 9.84 26.22
C LEU A 14 18.80 9.05 27.39
N PRO A 15 19.89 9.52 28.01
CA PRO A 15 20.33 9.04 29.31
C PRO A 15 19.48 9.62 30.45
N ARG A 16 19.46 8.93 31.60
CA ARG A 16 18.64 9.26 32.77
C ARG A 16 19.45 10.02 33.84
N THR A 17 18.77 10.83 34.65
CA THR A 17 19.34 11.68 35.71
C THR A 17 20.12 10.92 36.79
N THR A 18 21.24 11.49 37.24
CA THR A 18 21.92 11.16 38.51
C THR A 18 22.23 12.42 39.32
N THR A 19 22.12 12.31 40.64
CA THR A 19 22.35 13.37 41.66
C THR A 19 23.80 13.81 41.81
N THR A 20 24.05 15.03 42.34
CA THR A 20 24.90 15.32 43.53
C THR A 20 25.00 16.84 43.84
N SER A 21 25.25 17.17 45.12
CA SER A 21 25.79 18.43 45.71
C SER A 21 25.09 19.79 45.50
N THR A 22 24.51 20.29 46.61
CA THR A 22 24.60 21.69 47.11
C THR A 22 26.08 22.11 47.33
N PRO A 23 26.46 23.41 47.44
CA PRO A 23 25.82 24.40 48.33
C PRO A 23 25.83 25.91 47.90
N MET A 24 25.36 26.74 48.84
CA MET A 24 25.74 28.15 49.09
C MET A 24 24.93 29.27 48.39
N MET A 25 24.32 30.14 49.21
CA MET A 25 23.88 31.51 48.85
C MET A 25 25.05 32.50 49.06
N PRO A 26 25.01 33.71 48.46
CA PRO A 26 24.37 34.87 49.14
C PRO A 26 23.48 35.70 48.16
N PRO A 27 22.86 36.83 48.57
CA PRO A 27 21.64 37.32 47.91
C PRO A 27 21.88 38.36 46.81
N SER A 28 20.99 38.34 45.80
CA SER A 28 20.80 39.43 44.83
C SER A 28 19.32 39.81 44.77
N SER A 29 19.01 41.06 45.14
CA SER A 29 17.66 41.61 45.10
C SER A 29 17.23 41.94 43.67
N THR A 30 16.38 41.11 43.07
CA THR A 30 15.66 41.44 41.84
C THR A 30 14.18 41.64 42.14
N THR A 31 13.68 42.84 41.85
CA THR A 31 12.27 43.22 42.08
C THR A 31 11.36 42.54 41.08
N THR A 32 10.67 41.47 41.49
CA THR A 32 9.66 40.79 40.67
C THR A 32 8.48 41.72 40.40
N ALA A 33 8.36 42.21 39.17
CA ALA A 33 7.23 43.04 38.75
C ALA A 33 5.98 42.15 38.56
N CYS A 34 5.06 42.16 39.52
CA CYS A 34 3.79 41.45 39.42
C CYS A 34 2.73 42.31 38.71
N CYS A 35 1.92 41.71 37.85
CA CYS A 35 0.85 42.44 37.17
C CYS A 35 -0.31 42.74 38.14
N PRO A 36 -0.71 44.02 38.35
CA PRO A 36 -1.67 44.40 39.39
C PRO A 36 -3.10 43.92 39.14
N ALA A 37 -3.42 43.41 37.95
CA ALA A 37 -4.74 42.88 37.61
C ALA A 37 -4.91 41.36 37.83
N CYS A 38 -3.81 40.60 37.98
CA CYS A 38 -3.87 39.14 38.08
C CYS A 38 -2.91 38.49 39.08
N GLY A 39 -1.98 39.25 39.70
CA GLY A 39 -1.08 38.75 40.75
C GLY A 39 0.02 37.78 40.29
N ILE A 40 0.01 37.37 39.02
CA ILE A 40 1.06 36.56 38.42
C ILE A 40 2.33 37.42 38.30
N GLY A 41 3.44 36.92 38.83
CA GLY A 41 4.77 37.52 38.64
C GLY A 41 5.15 37.45 37.17
N LEU A 42 5.48 38.59 36.56
CA LEU A 42 5.93 38.60 35.17
C LEU A 42 7.32 37.94 35.11
N PRO A 43 7.55 36.99 34.19
CA PRO A 43 8.89 36.45 33.97
C PRO A 43 9.86 37.57 33.53
N PRO A 44 11.17 37.45 33.80
CA PRO A 44 12.15 38.45 33.39
C PRO A 44 12.03 38.76 31.90
N ILE A 45 11.99 40.06 31.56
CA ILE A 45 11.73 40.54 30.19
C ILE A 45 12.70 39.88 29.20
N ASP A 46 13.99 39.81 29.58
CA ASP A 46 15.07 39.21 28.79
C ASP A 46 14.79 37.74 28.42
N GLN A 47 14.19 36.97 29.33
CA GLN A 47 13.84 35.57 29.10
C GLN A 47 12.72 35.44 28.06
N THR A 48 11.66 36.26 28.19
CA THR A 48 10.59 36.29 27.17
C THR A 48 11.10 36.77 25.81
N GLN A 49 12.06 37.69 25.79
CA GLN A 49 12.66 38.19 24.56
C GLN A 49 13.52 37.12 23.88
N ALA A 50 14.29 36.33 24.64
CA ALA A 50 15.03 35.18 24.12
C ALA A 50 14.09 34.10 23.54
N GLU A 51 13.02 33.76 24.26
CA GLU A 51 12.00 32.80 23.79
C GLU A 51 11.31 33.27 22.51
N LEU A 52 10.98 34.57 22.40
CA LEU A 52 10.42 35.17 21.18
C LEU A 52 11.40 35.15 19.99
N LEU A 53 12.71 35.29 20.22
CA LEU A 53 13.71 35.17 19.16
C LEU A 53 13.83 33.71 18.66
N VAL A 54 13.83 32.74 19.58
CA VAL A 54 13.82 31.30 19.23
C VAL A 54 12.54 30.94 18.46
N ALA A 55 11.38 31.42 18.91
CA ALA A 55 10.10 31.21 18.22
C ALA A 55 10.11 31.79 16.79
N ARG A 56 10.62 33.02 16.60
CA ARG A 56 10.75 33.66 15.28
C ARG A 56 11.68 32.88 14.35
N ALA A 57 12.83 32.43 14.85
CA ALA A 57 13.76 31.60 14.08
C ALA A 57 13.11 30.28 13.64
N ARG A 58 12.36 29.62 14.53
CA ARG A 58 11.66 28.37 14.23
C ARG A 58 10.49 28.56 13.25
N ILE A 59 9.76 29.67 13.32
CA ILE A 59 8.72 30.02 12.34
C ILE A 59 9.34 30.17 10.94
N HIS A 60 10.43 30.93 10.81
CA HIS A 60 11.12 31.11 9.52
C HIS A 60 11.66 29.78 8.95
N GLU A 61 12.19 28.90 9.80
CA GLU A 61 12.61 27.55 9.38
C GLU A 61 11.41 26.72 8.87
N LEU A 62 10.30 26.69 9.61
CA LEU A 62 9.09 25.96 9.21
C LEU A 62 8.48 26.52 7.92
N GLU A 63 8.47 27.84 7.73
CA GLU A 63 8.08 28.45 6.46
C GLU A 63 8.97 27.99 5.30
N SER A 64 10.30 27.92 5.50
CA SER A 64 11.23 27.44 4.48
C SER A 64 10.98 25.96 4.12
N GLN A 65 10.65 25.13 5.11
CA GLN A 65 10.30 23.72 4.91
C GLN A 65 8.96 23.59 4.16
N VAL A 66 7.94 24.36 4.51
CA VAL A 66 6.65 24.39 3.79
C VAL A 66 6.84 24.84 2.34
N ARG A 67 7.65 25.86 2.07
CA ARG A 67 7.98 26.30 0.69
C ARG A 67 8.70 25.19 -0.09
N GLN A 68 9.66 24.50 0.53
CA GLN A 68 10.38 23.38 -0.11
C GLN A 68 9.46 22.17 -0.38
N LEU A 69 8.57 21.83 0.55
CA LEU A 69 7.60 20.74 0.39
C LEU A 69 6.57 21.06 -0.69
N ASN A 70 6.08 22.31 -0.77
CA ASN A 70 5.17 22.75 -1.83
C ASN A 70 5.85 22.65 -3.21
N HIS A 71 7.09 23.14 -3.36
CA HIS A 71 7.85 23.00 -4.60
C HIS A 71 8.05 21.51 -4.99
N LYS A 72 8.40 20.64 -4.04
CA LYS A 72 8.49 19.18 -4.27
C LYS A 72 7.15 18.58 -4.71
N ALA A 73 6.03 19.05 -4.15
CA ALA A 73 4.69 18.62 -4.56
C ALA A 73 4.34 19.08 -5.98
N SER A 74 4.66 20.32 -6.37
CA SER A 74 4.48 20.81 -7.75
C SER A 74 5.24 19.96 -8.76
N VAL A 75 6.53 19.70 -8.51
CA VAL A 75 7.39 18.87 -9.38
C VAL A 75 6.90 17.42 -9.43
N ALA A 76 6.34 16.90 -8.34
CA ALA A 76 5.68 15.59 -8.35
C ALA A 76 4.43 15.61 -9.24
N VAL A 77 3.51 16.57 -9.07
CA VAL A 77 2.28 16.68 -9.88
C VAL A 77 2.58 16.80 -11.38
N GLU A 78 3.56 17.62 -11.77
CA GLU A 78 4.02 17.75 -13.15
C GLU A 78 4.52 16.40 -13.72
N ARG A 79 5.31 15.66 -12.95
CA ARG A 79 5.77 14.32 -13.34
C ARG A 79 4.65 13.28 -13.42
N TRP A 80 3.64 13.37 -12.56
CA TRP A 80 2.45 12.51 -12.63
C TRP A 80 1.59 12.80 -13.87
N ALA A 81 1.43 14.08 -14.25
CA ALA A 81 0.76 14.46 -15.49
C ALA A 81 1.50 13.94 -16.74
N ALA A 82 2.84 13.94 -16.72
CA ALA A 82 3.64 13.33 -17.79
C ALA A 82 3.41 11.80 -17.90
N TYR A 83 3.30 11.09 -16.77
CA TYR A 83 2.95 9.66 -16.76
C TYR A 83 1.51 9.39 -17.20
N GLU A 84 0.55 10.26 -16.88
CA GLU A 84 -0.84 10.14 -17.38
C GLU A 84 -0.91 10.32 -18.91
N ALA A 85 -0.16 11.29 -19.45
CA ALA A 85 -0.04 11.49 -20.90
C ALA A 85 0.59 10.27 -21.59
N GLU A 86 1.61 9.66 -20.99
CA GLU A 86 2.22 8.42 -21.51
C GLU A 86 1.26 7.22 -21.43
N LEU A 87 0.56 7.01 -20.32
CA LEU A 87 -0.46 5.96 -20.20
C LEU A 87 -1.59 6.14 -21.23
N SER A 88 -1.99 7.38 -21.50
CA SER A 88 -3.00 7.72 -22.51
C SER A 88 -2.49 7.44 -23.93
N ARG A 89 -1.23 7.79 -24.23
CA ARG A 89 -0.55 7.45 -25.47
C ARG A 89 -0.47 5.94 -25.69
N LEU A 90 -0.04 5.19 -24.67
CA LEU A 90 0.11 3.73 -24.74
C LEU A 90 -1.24 3.03 -24.95
N ARG A 91 -2.32 3.50 -24.31
CA ARG A 91 -3.69 3.04 -24.58
C ARG A 91 -4.13 3.32 -26.02
N ALA A 92 -3.83 4.50 -26.54
CA ALA A 92 -4.15 4.85 -27.94
C ALA A 92 -3.36 4.01 -28.97
N THR A 93 -2.11 3.64 -28.67
CA THR A 93 -1.29 2.75 -29.52
C THR A 93 -1.53 1.25 -29.30
N THR A 94 -2.41 0.87 -28.36
CA THR A 94 -2.73 -0.55 -28.07
C THR A 94 -4.18 -0.84 -28.48
N PRO A 95 -4.46 -1.16 -29.75
CA PRO A 95 -5.81 -1.47 -30.24
C PRO A 95 -6.26 -2.88 -29.82
N SER A 96 -6.37 -3.12 -28.51
CA SER A 96 -7.00 -4.34 -27.98
C SER A 96 -8.51 -4.27 -28.19
N SER A 97 -9.06 -5.20 -28.97
CA SER A 97 -10.45 -5.23 -29.42
C SER A 97 -11.48 -5.15 -28.28
N SER A 98 -12.14 -4.00 -28.14
CA SER A 98 -13.32 -3.79 -27.29
C SER A 98 -14.17 -2.62 -27.79
N THR A 99 -14.83 -2.82 -28.95
CA THR A 99 -15.65 -1.78 -29.59
C THR A 99 -16.93 -1.47 -28.82
N ALA A 100 -17.30 -0.19 -28.80
CA ALA A 100 -18.61 0.36 -28.40
C ALA A 100 -19.05 0.22 -26.92
N SER A 101 -18.80 1.29 -26.17
CA SER A 101 -19.87 1.96 -25.39
C SER A 101 -19.47 3.40 -25.09
N SER A 102 -19.77 4.30 -26.03
CA SER A 102 -19.62 5.75 -25.84
C SER A 102 -20.98 6.37 -25.52
N SER A 103 -21.15 6.88 -24.30
CA SER A 103 -22.24 7.76 -23.91
C SER A 103 -21.72 8.77 -22.87
N SER A 104 -22.02 10.04 -23.07
CA SER A 104 -21.51 11.17 -22.27
C SER A 104 -22.64 12.06 -21.77
N MET A 105 -22.34 12.94 -20.80
CA MET A 105 -23.26 13.87 -20.12
C MET A 105 -24.24 13.17 -19.13
N THR A 106 -24.66 13.75 -17.99
CA THR A 106 -24.41 15.10 -17.44
C THR A 106 -24.52 15.12 -15.89
N LYS A 107 -23.72 16.00 -15.26
CA LYS A 107 -23.96 16.84 -14.04
C LYS A 107 -24.94 16.41 -12.90
N LEU A 108 -24.44 16.67 -11.67
CA LEU A 108 -25.12 17.11 -10.42
C LEU A 108 -25.59 16.08 -9.37
N ASP A 109 -25.32 16.48 -8.12
CA ASP A 109 -25.55 15.90 -6.77
C ASP A 109 -27.00 16.05 -6.22
N PRO A 110 -27.34 15.55 -5.00
CA PRO A 110 -26.85 14.39 -4.23
C PRO A 110 -28.00 13.53 -3.61
N ALA A 111 -27.62 12.63 -2.69
CA ALA A 111 -28.42 12.10 -1.56
C ALA A 111 -29.45 10.97 -1.80
N ALA A 112 -29.00 9.73 -1.60
CA ALA A 112 -29.81 8.61 -1.09
C ALA A 112 -28.92 7.65 -0.26
N THR A 113 -29.51 6.89 0.67
CA THR A 113 -28.78 6.02 1.62
C THR A 113 -28.33 4.68 1.01
N PRO A 114 -27.18 4.12 1.43
CA PRO A 114 -26.74 2.80 1.01
C PRO A 114 -27.45 1.68 1.80
N SER A 115 -27.78 0.58 1.13
CA SER A 115 -28.16 -0.70 1.76
C SER A 115 -27.65 -1.85 0.90
N PRO A 116 -26.67 -2.65 1.37
CA PRO A 116 -26.02 -3.66 0.53
C PRO A 116 -26.81 -4.97 0.52
N THR A 117 -27.19 -5.47 -0.65
CA THR A 117 -27.65 -6.86 -0.82
C THR A 117 -27.21 -7.43 -2.17
N ARG A 118 -26.30 -8.41 -2.10
CA ARG A 118 -25.98 -9.48 -3.07
C ARG A 118 -26.19 -9.17 -4.58
N THR A 119 -25.11 -8.89 -5.28
CA THR A 119 -24.85 -9.51 -6.60
C THR A 119 -23.45 -10.12 -6.61
N SER A 120 -23.29 -11.27 -7.27
CA SER A 120 -22.01 -11.99 -7.34
C SER A 120 -21.39 -11.77 -8.72
N PHE A 121 -20.24 -11.07 -8.77
CA PHE A 121 -19.55 -10.74 -10.01
C PHE A 121 -18.26 -11.53 -10.26
N LEU A 122 -18.02 -12.61 -9.50
CA LEU A 122 -16.91 -13.55 -9.73
C LEU A 122 -17.30 -14.67 -10.74
N GLN A 123 -17.83 -14.27 -11.90
CA GLN A 123 -18.09 -15.17 -13.04
C GLN A 123 -17.66 -14.56 -14.38
N SER A 124 -16.35 -14.38 -14.56
CA SER A 124 -15.72 -14.33 -15.88
C SER A 124 -14.30 -14.89 -15.81
N ALA A 125 -14.19 -16.22 -15.88
CA ALA A 125 -12.89 -16.89 -15.86
C ALA A 125 -12.17 -16.74 -17.22
N PRO A 126 -10.83 -16.60 -17.26
CA PRO A 126 -10.04 -16.44 -18.50
C PRO A 126 -9.90 -17.74 -19.32
N SER A 127 -10.91 -18.62 -19.30
CA SER A 127 -10.86 -19.99 -19.84
C SER A 127 -10.96 -20.10 -21.37
N ARG A 128 -11.02 -18.98 -22.11
CA ARG A 128 -11.17 -19.00 -23.59
C ARG A 128 -9.86 -18.87 -24.37
N LEU A 129 -8.77 -18.39 -23.75
CA LEU A 129 -7.47 -18.27 -24.44
C LEU A 129 -6.73 -19.62 -24.55
N SER A 130 -6.94 -20.53 -23.60
CA SER A 130 -6.35 -21.87 -23.58
C SER A 130 -6.72 -22.76 -24.79
N SER A 131 -7.80 -22.42 -25.51
CA SER A 131 -8.26 -23.18 -26.68
C SER A 131 -7.51 -22.86 -27.99
N LEU A 132 -6.65 -21.84 -28.02
CA LEU A 132 -5.85 -21.46 -29.20
C LEU A 132 -4.38 -21.90 -29.10
N LEU A 133 -3.92 -22.34 -27.92
CA LEU A 133 -2.54 -22.76 -27.67
C LEU A 133 -2.30 -24.27 -27.89
N TYR A 134 -3.29 -25.00 -28.40
CA TYR A 134 -3.14 -26.38 -28.85
C TYR A 134 -3.29 -26.48 -30.38
N PRO A 135 -2.18 -26.54 -31.14
CA PRO A 135 -2.17 -26.99 -32.51
C PRO A 135 -2.57 -28.48 -32.57
N ARG A 136 -3.88 -28.76 -32.60
CA ARG A 136 -4.37 -30.10 -32.95
C ARG A 136 -3.95 -30.40 -34.38
N LYS A 137 -2.93 -31.25 -34.52
CA LYS A 137 -2.46 -31.82 -35.79
C LYS A 137 -3.64 -32.38 -36.58
N SER A 138 -4.12 -31.61 -37.55
CA SER A 138 -5.12 -32.03 -38.52
C SER A 138 -4.44 -32.96 -39.53
N THR A 139 -4.35 -34.24 -39.19
CA THR A 139 -3.90 -35.28 -40.10
C THR A 139 -4.80 -35.30 -41.34
N PRO A 140 -4.27 -35.16 -42.57
CA PRO A 140 -5.07 -35.43 -43.76
C PRO A 140 -5.52 -36.89 -43.74
N SER A 141 -6.76 -37.15 -44.11
CA SER A 141 -7.40 -38.47 -44.00
C SER A 141 -6.93 -39.43 -45.11
N LEU A 142 -5.66 -39.86 -45.05
CA LEU A 142 -5.14 -40.95 -45.86
C LEU A 142 -5.72 -42.28 -45.37
N ARG A 143 -6.73 -42.81 -46.08
CA ARG A 143 -7.10 -44.23 -46.03
C ARG A 143 -6.45 -44.94 -47.20
N VAL A 144 -5.66 -45.97 -46.92
CA VAL A 144 -4.96 -46.84 -47.88
C VAL A 144 -4.97 -48.26 -47.31
N GLU A 145 -5.21 -49.34 -48.07
CA GLU A 145 -5.62 -49.44 -49.49
C GLU A 145 -7.11 -49.88 -49.59
N THR A 146 -7.57 -51.14 -49.78
CA THR A 146 -6.94 -52.44 -50.10
C THR A 146 -8.03 -53.43 -50.57
N PRO A 147 -7.87 -54.26 -51.62
CA PRO A 147 -7.11 -54.06 -52.86
C PRO A 147 -7.94 -54.36 -54.14
N SER A 148 -7.74 -53.59 -55.23
CA SER A 148 -7.92 -54.09 -56.62
C SER A 148 -7.49 -53.07 -57.69
N SER A 149 -7.05 -53.59 -58.85
CA SER A 149 -6.73 -52.90 -60.12
C SER A 149 -5.50 -51.97 -60.15
N LEU A 150 -4.86 -51.91 -61.32
CA LEU A 150 -3.54 -51.30 -61.57
C LEU A 150 -3.64 -49.81 -61.97
N PRO A 151 -2.65 -48.99 -61.58
CA PRO A 151 -2.20 -47.83 -62.36
C PRO A 151 -0.82 -48.08 -63.03
N PRO A 152 -0.53 -47.47 -64.20
CA PRO A 152 0.76 -47.57 -64.88
C PRO A 152 1.81 -46.57 -64.33
N PRO A 153 3.12 -46.86 -64.43
CA PRO A 153 4.18 -45.96 -63.97
C PRO A 153 4.63 -44.95 -65.04
N PRO A 154 4.74 -43.64 -64.73
CA PRO A 154 5.60 -42.71 -65.46
C PRO A 154 7.08 -42.85 -65.01
N ALA A 155 8.02 -42.59 -65.91
CA ALA A 155 9.41 -43.01 -65.77
C ALA A 155 10.30 -42.18 -64.81
N SER A 156 11.32 -42.87 -64.31
CA SER A 156 12.54 -42.42 -63.62
C SER A 156 13.10 -41.04 -64.01
N ALA A 157 13.19 -40.09 -63.05
CA ALA A 157 14.07 -38.91 -63.12
C ALA A 157 14.27 -38.15 -61.78
N ALA A 158 14.67 -38.79 -60.66
CA ALA A 158 14.83 -38.07 -59.37
C ALA A 158 15.78 -38.67 -58.30
N THR A 159 16.92 -39.27 -58.65
CA THR A 159 17.79 -39.95 -57.65
C THR A 159 18.84 -39.05 -56.97
N THR A 160 19.08 -37.83 -57.47
CA THR A 160 20.13 -36.92 -56.96
C THR A 160 19.63 -35.75 -56.11
N VAL A 161 18.31 -35.50 -56.11
CA VAL A 161 17.66 -34.44 -55.27
C VAL A 161 17.27 -34.93 -53.88
N SER A 162 17.29 -36.25 -53.63
CA SER A 162 16.84 -36.84 -52.37
C SER A 162 17.77 -36.52 -51.19
N SER A 163 19.07 -36.38 -51.43
CA SER A 163 20.08 -36.15 -50.39
C SER A 163 20.05 -34.72 -49.83
N SER A 164 19.99 -33.69 -50.69
CA SER A 164 19.88 -32.31 -50.20
C SER A 164 18.56 -32.10 -49.46
N ALA A 165 17.45 -32.66 -49.96
CA ALA A 165 16.16 -32.60 -49.28
C ALA A 165 16.19 -33.24 -47.87
N THR A 166 17.01 -34.27 -47.63
CA THR A 166 17.22 -34.79 -46.27
C THR A 166 18.11 -33.91 -45.40
N GLU A 167 19.05 -33.17 -45.99
CA GLU A 167 19.90 -32.20 -45.29
C GLU A 167 19.11 -30.94 -44.89
N ASP A 168 18.31 -30.40 -45.83
CA ASP A 168 17.33 -29.33 -45.60
C ASP A 168 16.35 -29.67 -44.46
N LEU A 169 15.88 -30.93 -44.40
CA LEU A 169 15.00 -31.42 -43.33
C LEU A 169 15.69 -31.46 -41.97
N LEU A 170 16.98 -31.83 -41.91
CA LEU A 170 17.76 -31.83 -40.66
C LEU A 170 18.06 -30.40 -40.19
N GLU A 171 18.34 -29.48 -41.11
CA GLU A 171 18.53 -28.05 -40.78
C GLU A 171 17.21 -27.39 -40.34
N ALA A 172 16.07 -27.76 -40.96
CA ALA A 172 14.76 -27.30 -40.53
C ALA A 172 14.38 -27.84 -39.14
N LEU A 173 14.66 -29.12 -38.87
CA LEU A 173 14.39 -29.76 -37.58
C LEU A 173 15.26 -29.17 -36.46
N THR A 174 16.55 -28.92 -36.71
CA THR A 174 17.44 -28.30 -35.71
C THR A 174 17.06 -26.85 -35.42
N ARG A 175 16.63 -26.08 -36.44
CA ARG A 175 16.03 -24.74 -36.25
C ARG A 175 14.73 -24.80 -35.44
N GLU A 176 13.85 -25.75 -35.70
CA GLU A 176 12.59 -25.93 -34.96
C GLU A 176 12.82 -26.31 -33.48
N GLN A 177 13.78 -27.20 -33.21
CA GLN A 177 14.20 -27.52 -31.84
C GLN A 177 14.84 -26.32 -31.13
N MET A 178 15.63 -25.50 -31.82
CA MET A 178 16.23 -24.30 -31.25
C MET A 178 15.14 -23.32 -30.80
N LEU A 179 14.16 -23.06 -31.68
CA LEU A 179 13.01 -22.20 -31.38
C LEU A 179 12.15 -22.75 -30.23
N ARG A 180 11.97 -24.08 -30.13
CA ARG A 180 11.31 -24.69 -28.96
C ARG A 180 12.07 -24.43 -27.66
N ARG A 181 13.36 -24.74 -27.61
CA ARG A 181 14.19 -24.53 -26.39
C ARG A 181 14.23 -23.06 -25.98
N GLU A 182 14.24 -22.15 -26.95
CA GLU A 182 14.19 -20.70 -26.68
C GLU A 182 12.82 -20.27 -26.14
N ALA A 183 11.71 -20.78 -26.69
CA ALA A 183 10.36 -20.52 -26.19
C ALA A 183 10.12 -21.14 -24.80
N GLU A 184 10.56 -22.38 -24.58
CA GLU A 184 10.55 -23.07 -23.27
C GLU A 184 11.40 -22.31 -22.25
N GLY A 185 12.56 -21.79 -22.66
CA GLY A 185 13.42 -20.92 -21.86
C GLY A 185 12.68 -19.66 -21.41
N ARG A 186 12.06 -18.91 -22.34
CA ARG A 186 11.23 -17.73 -22.03
C ARG A 186 10.09 -18.07 -21.08
N LEU A 187 9.38 -19.17 -21.33
CA LEU A 187 8.24 -19.60 -20.51
C LEU A 187 8.69 -19.97 -19.08
N SER A 188 9.85 -20.61 -18.94
CA SER A 188 10.47 -20.90 -17.62
C SER A 188 10.94 -19.64 -16.88
N ALA A 189 11.35 -18.59 -17.59
CA ALA A 189 11.69 -17.30 -16.99
C ALA A 189 10.43 -16.60 -16.48
N THR A 190 9.38 -16.50 -17.29
CA THR A 190 8.10 -15.89 -16.86
C THR A 190 7.42 -16.67 -15.74
N SER A 191 7.61 -18.00 -15.64
CA SER A 191 7.14 -18.78 -14.48
C SER A 191 7.81 -18.31 -13.19
N LYS A 192 9.15 -18.18 -13.20
CA LYS A 192 9.93 -17.71 -12.05
C LYS A 192 9.59 -16.28 -11.66
N GLU A 193 9.43 -15.38 -12.63
CA GLU A 193 8.99 -14.00 -12.37
C GLU A 193 7.62 -13.97 -11.68
N VAL A 194 6.66 -14.82 -12.09
CA VAL A 194 5.35 -14.96 -11.45
C VAL A 194 5.46 -15.60 -10.06
N GLU A 195 6.31 -16.61 -9.88
CA GLU A 195 6.59 -17.26 -8.59
C GLU A 195 7.19 -16.25 -7.59
N GLU A 196 8.21 -15.49 -7.98
CA GLU A 196 8.86 -14.43 -7.19
C GLU A 196 7.88 -13.30 -6.83
N LEU A 197 7.09 -12.81 -7.80
CA LEU A 197 6.04 -11.82 -7.54
C LEU A 197 4.97 -12.34 -6.59
N SER A 198 4.58 -13.61 -6.70
CA SER A 198 3.60 -14.22 -5.80
C SER A 198 4.16 -14.36 -4.38
N ALA A 199 5.42 -14.77 -4.22
CA ALA A 199 6.08 -14.90 -2.93
C ALA A 199 6.20 -13.54 -2.23
N SER A 200 6.63 -12.50 -2.97
CA SER A 200 6.71 -11.12 -2.48
C SER A 200 5.34 -10.58 -2.04
N LEU A 201 4.28 -10.82 -2.81
CA LEU A 201 2.92 -10.43 -2.46
C LEU A 201 2.41 -11.15 -1.20
N PHE A 202 2.68 -12.45 -1.06
CA PHE A 202 2.33 -13.21 0.15
C PHE A 202 3.14 -12.75 1.37
N GLU A 203 4.44 -12.43 1.23
CA GLU A 203 5.26 -11.89 2.32
C GLU A 203 4.73 -10.51 2.76
N GLN A 204 4.45 -9.60 1.83
CA GLN A 204 3.87 -8.29 2.11
C GLN A 204 2.50 -8.41 2.81
N ALA A 205 1.63 -9.28 2.33
CA ALA A 205 0.31 -9.53 2.93
C ALA A 205 0.43 -10.10 4.35
N ASN A 206 1.33 -11.07 4.56
CA ASN A 206 1.59 -11.64 5.88
C ASN A 206 2.19 -10.60 6.85
N GLY A 207 3.09 -9.73 6.37
CA GLY A 207 3.64 -8.62 7.15
C GLY A 207 2.55 -7.63 7.59
N MET A 208 1.69 -7.19 6.66
CA MET A 208 0.57 -6.31 6.95
C MET A 208 -0.39 -6.90 7.98
N VAL A 209 -0.75 -8.19 7.85
CA VAL A 209 -1.63 -8.89 8.80
C VAL A 209 -0.94 -9.10 10.16
N ALA A 210 0.38 -9.31 10.19
CA ALA A 210 1.12 -9.39 11.44
C ALA A 210 1.14 -8.05 12.19
N ASP A 211 1.32 -6.93 11.48
CA ASP A 211 1.29 -5.59 12.07
C ASP A 211 -0.13 -5.15 12.46
N GLU A 212 -1.17 -5.51 11.69
CA GLU A 212 -2.56 -5.34 12.12
C GLU A 212 -2.80 -6.07 13.45
N ARG A 213 -2.42 -7.35 13.56
CA ARG A 213 -2.55 -8.13 14.81
C ARG A 213 -1.78 -7.50 15.97
N ARG A 214 -0.57 -6.98 15.74
CA ARG A 214 0.25 -6.28 16.76
C ARG A 214 -0.40 -4.97 17.22
N VAL A 215 -0.91 -4.16 16.30
CA VAL A 215 -1.60 -2.90 16.61
C VAL A 215 -2.92 -3.18 17.33
N ARG A 216 -3.70 -4.14 16.82
CA ARG A 216 -4.97 -4.57 17.40
C ARG A 216 -4.80 -5.06 18.85
N ALA A 217 -3.84 -5.95 19.13
CA ALA A 217 -3.60 -6.44 20.48
C ALA A 217 -3.24 -5.30 21.47
N ARG A 218 -2.45 -4.31 21.03
CA ARG A 218 -2.11 -3.10 21.84
C ARG A 218 -3.32 -2.19 22.09
N LEU A 219 -4.27 -2.14 21.14
CA LEU A 219 -5.52 -1.39 21.31
C LEU A 219 -6.48 -2.13 22.24
N GLU A 220 -6.62 -3.45 22.09
CA GLU A 220 -7.41 -4.31 22.96
C GLU A 220 -6.91 -4.24 24.41
N GLU A 221 -5.59 -4.35 24.65
CA GLU A 221 -4.97 -4.13 25.98
C GLU A 221 -5.32 -2.75 26.58
N ARG A 222 -5.26 -1.70 25.76
CA ARG A 222 -5.57 -0.33 26.21
C ARG A 222 -7.05 -0.13 26.51
N VAL A 223 -7.96 -0.77 25.77
CA VAL A 223 -9.40 -0.78 26.06
C VAL A 223 -9.64 -1.51 27.38
N ASP A 224 -9.06 -2.70 27.57
CA ASP A 224 -9.11 -3.50 28.79
C ASP A 224 -8.75 -2.68 30.05
N VAL A 225 -7.69 -1.87 29.98
CA VAL A 225 -7.25 -0.99 31.07
C VAL A 225 -8.22 0.17 31.31
N LEU A 226 -8.80 0.75 30.26
CA LEU A 226 -9.79 1.83 30.39
C LEU A 226 -11.11 1.30 31.00
N GLU A 227 -11.60 0.16 30.56
CA GLU A 227 -12.82 -0.46 31.09
C GLU A 227 -12.68 -0.79 32.58
N LYS A 228 -11.56 -1.39 33.00
CA LYS A 228 -11.26 -1.68 34.42
C LYS A 228 -11.29 -0.41 35.27
N ARG A 229 -10.70 0.69 34.78
CA ARG A 229 -10.74 2.00 35.46
C ARG A 229 -12.12 2.61 35.50
N ASP A 230 -12.93 2.46 34.45
CA ASP A 230 -14.28 3.03 34.39
C ASP A 230 -15.30 2.21 35.20
N LEU A 231 -15.07 0.91 35.39
CA LEU A 231 -15.80 0.09 36.37
C LEU A 231 -15.44 0.50 37.81
N GLU A 232 -14.16 0.80 38.09
CA GLU A 232 -13.74 1.31 39.41
C GLU A 232 -14.36 2.68 39.71
N LYS A 233 -14.32 3.62 38.75
CA LYS A 233 -15.00 4.93 38.86
C LYS A 233 -16.49 4.76 39.13
N ARG A 234 -17.20 3.91 38.36
CA ARG A 234 -18.63 3.63 38.55
C ARG A 234 -18.93 3.14 39.97
N ARG A 235 -18.17 2.15 40.47
CA ARG A 235 -18.27 1.64 41.85
C ARG A 235 -17.96 2.72 42.92
N ARG A 236 -17.13 3.71 42.61
CA ARG A 236 -16.86 4.84 43.53
C ARG A 236 -18.01 5.86 43.52
N LEU A 237 -18.58 6.16 42.35
CA LEU A 237 -19.73 7.06 42.21
C LEU A 237 -20.97 6.46 42.88
N GLU A 238 -21.27 5.19 42.66
CA GLU A 238 -22.37 4.46 43.32
C GLU A 238 -22.33 4.58 44.86
N ARG A 239 -21.14 4.42 45.47
CA ARG A 239 -20.95 4.61 46.91
C ARG A 239 -21.18 6.06 47.36
N LEU A 240 -20.82 7.05 46.54
CA LEU A 240 -21.06 8.47 46.81
C LEU A 240 -22.54 8.82 46.66
N GLU A 241 -23.23 8.29 45.66
CA GLU A 241 -24.69 8.46 45.50
C GLU A 241 -25.45 7.89 46.69
N VAL A 242 -25.10 6.68 47.15
CA VAL A 242 -25.72 6.07 48.33
C VAL A 242 -25.44 6.90 49.60
N ALA A 243 -24.28 7.54 49.72
CA ALA A 243 -23.99 8.47 50.81
C ALA A 243 -24.79 9.78 50.68
N MET A 244 -24.88 10.37 49.49
CA MET A 244 -25.63 11.60 49.23
C MET A 244 -27.13 11.41 49.50
N ARG A 245 -27.74 10.32 49.01
CA ARG A 245 -29.17 10.01 49.29
C ARG A 245 -29.47 9.84 50.78
N ARG A 246 -28.49 9.39 51.59
CA ARG A 246 -28.62 9.32 53.06
C ARG A 246 -28.54 10.70 53.72
N ILE A 247 -27.66 11.57 53.22
CA ILE A 247 -27.52 12.97 53.71
C ILE A 247 -28.76 13.78 53.34
N GLU A 248 -29.26 13.64 52.11
CA GLU A 248 -30.49 14.28 51.62
C GLU A 248 -31.69 13.90 52.49
N LYS A 249 -31.96 12.60 52.67
CA LYS A 249 -33.01 12.12 53.57
C LYS A 249 -32.86 12.62 55.02
N ALA A 250 -31.62 12.80 55.51
CA ALA A 250 -31.38 13.34 56.85
C ALA A 250 -31.65 14.86 56.92
N ARG A 251 -31.35 15.62 55.86
CA ARG A 251 -31.68 17.05 55.74
C ARG A 251 -33.18 17.27 55.71
N ASP A 252 -33.91 16.46 54.95
CA ASP A 252 -35.36 16.64 54.78
C ASP A 252 -36.08 16.39 56.13
N LEU A 253 -35.69 15.34 56.87
CA LEU A 253 -36.13 15.07 58.25
C LEU A 253 -35.72 16.13 59.31
N LEU A 254 -34.82 17.05 58.95
CA LEU A 254 -34.46 18.24 59.74
C LEU A 254 -35.16 19.52 59.26
N THR A 255 -35.83 19.47 58.12
CA THR A 255 -36.57 20.59 57.50
C THR A 255 -38.08 20.47 57.76
N ASP A 256 -38.59 19.23 57.87
CA ASP A 256 -39.99 18.92 58.21
C ASP A 256 -40.30 19.04 59.73
N LYS A 257 -39.65 19.98 60.44
CA LYS A 257 -39.76 20.17 61.91
C LYS A 257 -39.79 21.64 62.33
#